data_AF-A0A1J1JMH5-F1
#
_entry.id   AF-A0A1J1JMH5-F1
#
_cell.length_a   1.000
_cell.length_b   1.000
_cell.length_c   1.000
_cell.angle_alpha   90.00
_cell.angle_beta   90.00
_cell.angle_gamma   90.00
#
_symmetry.space_group_name_H-M   'P 1'
#
loop_
_entity.id
_entity.type
_entity.pdbx_description
1 polymer ?
#
loop_
_entity_poly.entity_id
_entity_poly.type
_entity_poly.pdbx_seq_one_letter_code
_entity_poly.pdbx_strand_id
1 'polypeptide(L)'
;MAYCLNPECAKLYNSDQSQFCLTCGNQLRLKDRYQAIDIIGQGGFGKTFLAVDDDKPSKPRCVIKQFFPQSQDADTWQKASELFAQEAIRLDELGKHSHIPELLAYITILGHLWDRNRRRNLYLNRTYRYCLFHCH
;
A
#
# COMPACT_ATOMS: atom_id res chain seq x y z
N MET A 1 -13.47 -6.45 -6.57
CA MET A 1 -13.17 -5.05 -6.98
C MET A 1 -11.72 -4.75 -6.63
N ALA A 2 -10.99 -3.97 -7.44
CA ALA A 2 -9.58 -3.66 -7.23
C ALA A 2 -9.36 -2.19 -6.86
N TYR A 3 -8.68 -1.94 -5.75
CA TYR A 3 -8.37 -0.59 -5.28
C TYR A 3 -7.00 -0.13 -5.77
N CYS A 4 -6.94 1.08 -6.34
CA CYS A 4 -5.71 1.71 -6.74
C CYS A 4 -4.94 2.19 -5.51
N LEU A 5 -3.68 1.75 -5.40
CA LEU A 5 -2.76 2.13 -4.33
C LEU A 5 -1.96 3.39 -4.63
N ASN A 6 -2.22 4.10 -5.73
CA ASN A 6 -1.63 5.42 -5.95
C ASN A 6 -2.36 6.47 -5.09
N PRO A 7 -1.68 7.11 -4.11
CA PRO A 7 -2.27 8.15 -3.25
C PRO A 7 -2.93 9.31 -4.01
N GLU A 8 -2.44 9.60 -5.21
CA GLU A 8 -2.85 10.75 -6.02
C GLU A 8 -3.96 10.39 -7.02
N CYS A 9 -4.50 9.17 -6.96
CA CYS A 9 -5.53 8.73 -7.89
C CYS A 9 -6.92 9.31 -7.56
N ALA A 10 -7.55 9.97 -8.54
CA ALA A 10 -8.88 10.54 -8.40
C ALA A 10 -10.01 9.50 -8.28
N LYS A 11 -9.81 8.26 -8.76
CA LYS A 11 -10.79 7.17 -8.64
C LYS A 11 -10.10 5.89 -8.17
N LEU A 12 -10.51 5.41 -7.00
CA LEU A 12 -9.84 4.29 -6.35
C LEU A 12 -10.29 2.93 -6.89
N TYR A 13 -11.53 2.79 -7.35
CA TYR A 13 -12.09 1.48 -7.73
C TYR A 13 -11.87 1.16 -9.21
N ASN A 14 -11.53 -0.10 -9.49
CA ASN A 14 -11.32 -0.67 -10.81
C ASN A 14 -11.94 -2.07 -10.89
N SER A 15 -12.19 -2.56 -12.11
CA SER A 15 -12.61 -3.95 -12.33
C SER A 15 -11.49 -4.94 -11.98
N ASP A 16 -11.85 -6.13 -11.54
CA ASP A 16 -10.90 -7.16 -11.04
C ASP A 16 -9.95 -7.71 -12.09
N GLN A 17 -10.32 -7.59 -13.36
CA GLN A 17 -9.55 -8.11 -14.48
C GLN A 17 -8.49 -7.12 -14.98
N SER A 18 -8.49 -5.87 -14.49
CA SER A 18 -7.52 -4.87 -14.92
C SER A 18 -6.18 -5.07 -14.20
N GLN A 19 -5.09 -5.08 -14.95
CA GLN A 19 -3.73 -5.05 -14.38
C GLN A 19 -3.31 -3.63 -13.94
N PHE A 20 -3.85 -2.62 -14.63
CA PHE A 20 -3.55 -1.21 -14.43
C PHE A 20 -4.82 -0.43 -14.13
N CYS A 21 -4.69 0.62 -13.33
CA CYS A 21 -5.79 1.52 -13.02
C CYS A 21 -6.22 2.27 -14.28
N LEU A 22 -7.52 2.27 -14.58
CA LEU A 22 -8.06 2.94 -15.78
C LEU A 22 -7.94 4.48 -15.70
N THR A 23 -7.80 5.01 -14.48
CA THR A 23 -7.77 6.46 -14.20
C THR A 23 -6.34 7.00 -14.24
N CYS A 24 -5.40 6.41 -13.48
CA CYS A 24 -4.03 6.93 -13.38
C CYS A 24 -2.96 6.01 -14.02
N GLY A 25 -3.35 4.83 -14.50
CA GLY A 25 -2.44 3.86 -15.11
C GLY A 25 -1.51 3.11 -14.14
N ASN A 26 -1.55 3.39 -12.84
CA ASN A 26 -0.76 2.67 -11.83
C ASN A 26 -1.11 1.18 -11.82
N GLN A 27 -0.13 0.31 -11.57
CA GLN A 27 -0.41 -1.12 -11.35
C GLN A 27 -1.40 -1.30 -10.19
N LEU A 28 -2.35 -2.22 -10.35
CA LEU A 28 -3.35 -2.52 -9.31
C LEU A 28 -2.88 -3.55 -8.28
N ARG A 29 -1.66 -4.10 -8.47
CA ARG A 29 -1.00 -5.00 -7.54
C ARG A 29 0.28 -4.37 -7.02
N LEU A 30 0.45 -4.39 -5.69
CA LEU A 30 1.70 -4.00 -5.05
C LEU A 30 2.71 -5.14 -5.19
N LYS A 31 3.91 -4.84 -5.71
CA LYS A 31 4.95 -5.83 -6.02
C LYS A 31 4.46 -6.96 -6.94
N ASP A 32 3.52 -6.65 -7.83
CA ASP A 32 2.85 -7.63 -8.70
C ASP A 32 2.14 -8.79 -7.97
N ARG A 33 1.98 -8.69 -6.64
CA ARG A 33 1.55 -9.80 -5.77
C ARG A 33 0.30 -9.48 -4.94
N TYR A 34 0.23 -8.28 -4.35
CA TYR A 34 -0.84 -7.96 -3.40
C TYR A 34 -1.89 -7.05 -4.03
N GLN A 35 -3.13 -7.53 -4.13
CA GLN A 35 -4.25 -6.78 -4.68
C GLN A 35 -5.10 -6.21 -3.55
N ALA A 36 -5.23 -4.89 -3.46
CA ALA A 36 -6.15 -4.25 -2.52
C ALA A 36 -7.60 -4.45 -2.98
N ILE A 37 -8.45 -4.94 -2.09
CA ILE A 37 -9.84 -5.31 -2.38
C ILE A 37 -10.86 -4.53 -1.56
N ASP A 38 -10.45 -3.86 -0.47
CA ASP A 38 -11.32 -2.97 0.31
C ASP A 38 -10.52 -1.93 1.12
N ILE A 39 -11.17 -0.86 1.56
CA ILE A 39 -10.64 0.10 2.53
C ILE A 39 -11.27 -0.21 3.89
N ILE A 40 -10.45 -0.64 4.84
CA ILE A 40 -10.91 -1.05 6.18
C ILE A 40 -10.59 -0.03 7.27
N GLY A 41 -9.85 1.03 6.94
CA GLY A 41 -9.59 2.12 7.87
C GLY A 41 -8.79 3.25 7.23
N GLN A 42 -8.96 4.45 7.78
CA GLN A 42 -8.15 5.62 7.46
C GLN A 42 -7.92 6.41 8.75
N GLY A 43 -6.66 6.60 9.11
CA GLY A 43 -6.24 7.37 10.28
C GLY A 43 -5.47 8.64 9.89
N GLY A 44 -4.85 9.29 10.88
CA GLY A 44 -4.06 10.52 10.66
C GLY A 44 -2.78 10.31 9.85
N PHE A 45 -2.23 9.09 9.84
CA PHE A 45 -0.91 8.78 9.26
C PHE A 45 -0.94 7.77 8.11
N GLY A 46 -2.11 7.21 7.81
CA GLY A 46 -2.19 6.15 6.81
C GLY A 46 -3.59 5.71 6.44
N LYS A 47 -3.65 4.98 5.34
CA LYS A 47 -4.84 4.32 4.82
C LYS A 47 -4.62 2.81 4.85
N THR A 48 -5.58 2.08 5.38
CA THR A 48 -5.50 0.64 5.59
C THR A 48 -6.45 -0.06 4.64
N PHE A 49 -5.90 -0.99 3.85
CA PHE A 49 -6.63 -1.75 2.85
C PHE A 49 -6.66 -3.22 3.25
N LEU A 50 -7.82 -3.86 3.08
CA LEU A 50 -7.87 -5.31 2.97
C LEU A 50 -7.32 -5.70 1.61
N ALA A 51 -6.46 -6.70 1.55
CA ALA A 51 -5.84 -7.18 0.35
C ALA A 51 -5.83 -8.70 0.28
N VAL A 52 -5.53 -9.23 -0.92
CA VAL A 52 -5.28 -10.65 -1.16
C VAL A 52 -3.86 -10.83 -1.67
N ASP A 53 -3.21 -11.89 -1.22
CA ASP A 53 -1.92 -12.34 -1.73
C ASP A 53 -2.15 -13.28 -2.92
N ASP A 54 -2.03 -12.76 -4.15
CA ASP A 54 -2.29 -13.51 -5.38
C ASP A 54 -1.23 -14.58 -5.69
N ASP A 55 -0.03 -14.48 -5.11
CA ASP A 55 1.06 -15.46 -5.33
C ASP A 55 0.80 -16.80 -4.63
N LYS A 56 -0.06 -16.81 -3.60
CA LYS A 56 -0.41 -18.03 -2.87
C LYS A 56 -1.65 -18.68 -3.48
N PRO A 57 -1.66 -20.00 -3.74
CA PRO A 57 -2.83 -20.70 -4.30
C PRO A 57 -4.11 -20.54 -3.47
N SER A 58 -3.97 -20.43 -2.15
CA SER A 58 -5.09 -20.22 -1.22
C SER A 58 -5.62 -18.78 -1.22
N LYS A 59 -4.94 -17.84 -1.88
CA LYS A 59 -5.25 -16.40 -1.93
C LYS A 59 -5.62 -15.83 -0.55
N PRO A 60 -4.75 -16.02 0.46
CA PRO A 60 -5.06 -15.59 1.81
C PRO A 60 -5.20 -14.07 1.86
N ARG A 61 -6.07 -13.63 2.77
CA ARG A 61 -6.22 -12.19 3.05
C ARG A 61 -5.01 -11.67 3.80
N CYS A 62 -4.64 -10.44 3.49
CA CYS A 62 -3.63 -9.67 4.20
C CYS A 62 -4.09 -8.22 4.29
N VAL A 63 -3.32 -7.40 4.99
CA VAL A 63 -3.61 -5.98 5.16
C VAL A 63 -2.45 -5.17 4.60
N ILE A 64 -2.77 -4.14 3.82
CA ILE A 64 -1.80 -3.15 3.33
C ILE A 64 -2.08 -1.85 4.06
N LYS A 65 -1.15 -1.39 4.88
CA LYS A 65 -1.16 -0.04 5.46
C LYS A 65 -0.27 0.86 4.61
N GLN A 66 -0.87 1.82 3.94
CA GLN A 66 -0.19 2.84 3.14
C GLN A 66 0.13 4.05 4.02
N PHE A 67 1.36 4.53 3.96
CA PHE A 67 1.73 5.84 4.53
C PHE A 67 1.00 6.95 3.76
N PHE A 68 0.10 7.65 4.44
CA PHE A 68 -0.77 8.67 3.85
C PHE A 68 -1.08 9.75 4.91
N PRO A 69 -0.09 10.59 5.27
CA PRO A 69 -0.27 11.63 6.27
C PRO A 69 -1.24 12.71 5.74
N GLN A 70 -2.17 13.14 6.57
CA GLN A 70 -3.13 14.19 6.19
C GLN A 70 -2.51 15.60 6.24
N SER A 71 -1.55 15.82 7.13
CA SER A 71 -0.81 17.08 7.24
C SER A 71 0.42 17.06 6.34
N GLN A 72 0.66 18.18 5.65
CA GLN A 72 1.88 18.44 4.87
C GLN A 72 2.87 19.34 5.62
N ASP A 73 2.56 19.72 6.86
CA ASP A 73 3.52 20.38 7.76
C ASP A 73 4.77 19.50 7.93
N ALA A 74 5.95 20.10 7.81
CA ALA A 74 7.21 19.36 7.72
C ALA A 74 7.49 18.54 9.00
N ASP A 75 7.28 19.14 10.17
CA ASP A 75 7.52 18.48 11.46
C ASP A 75 6.52 17.33 11.67
N THR A 76 5.25 17.56 11.36
CA THR A 76 4.20 16.55 11.44
C THR A 76 4.45 15.39 10.47
N TRP A 77 4.88 15.71 9.24
CA TRP A 77 5.18 14.72 8.22
C TRP A 77 6.38 13.86 8.61
N GLN A 78 7.46 14.48 9.11
CA GLN A 78 8.65 13.77 9.55
C GLN A 78 8.34 12.85 10.72
N LYS A 79 7.61 13.34 11.73
CA LYS A 79 7.19 12.52 12.87
C LYS A 79 6.29 11.35 12.45
N ALA A 80 5.33 11.59 11.56
CA ALA A 80 4.48 10.52 11.03
C ALA A 80 5.31 9.48 10.27
N SER A 81 6.29 9.94 9.48
CA SER A 81 7.23 9.11 8.73
C SER A 81 8.07 8.21 9.64
N GLU A 82 8.59 8.75 10.74
CA GLU A 82 9.36 8.01 11.75
C GLU A 82 8.50 6.98 12.47
N LEU A 83 7.31 7.40 12.95
CA LEU A 83 6.38 6.50 13.65
C LEU A 83 5.93 5.34 12.76
N PHE A 84 5.69 5.60 11.47
CA PHE A 84 5.30 4.57 10.50
C PHE A 84 6.41 3.52 10.32
N ALA A 85 7.68 3.95 10.25
CA ALA A 85 8.82 3.03 10.16
C ALA A 85 9.05 2.25 11.46
N GLN A 86 8.93 2.91 12.61
CA GLN A 86 9.07 2.28 13.93
C GLN A 86 8.00 1.22 14.19
N GLU A 87 6.76 1.44 13.74
CA GLU A 87 5.69 0.45 13.86
C GLU A 87 6.04 -0.84 13.12
N ALA A 88 6.60 -0.73 11.90
CA ALA A 88 7.04 -1.89 11.14
C ALA A 88 8.17 -2.63 11.85
N ILE A 89 9.18 -1.93 12.36
CA ILE A 89 10.30 -2.54 13.11
C ILE A 89 9.79 -3.29 14.34
N ARG A 90 8.87 -2.69 15.12
CA ARG A 90 8.30 -3.34 16.31
C ARG A 90 7.50 -4.59 15.96
N LEU A 91 6.72 -4.57 14.87
CA LEU A 91 5.99 -5.76 14.43
C LEU A 91 6.94 -6.88 13.96
N ASP A 92 8.06 -6.51 13.33
CA ASP A 92 9.11 -7.47 12.94
C ASP A 92 9.75 -8.14 14.17
N GLU A 93 10.11 -7.34 15.18
CA GLU A 93 10.69 -7.80 16.45
C GLU A 93 9.74 -8.73 17.23
N LEU A 94 8.43 -8.47 17.20
CA LEU A 94 7.43 -9.30 17.88
C LEU A 94 7.19 -10.63 17.17
N GLY A 95 7.46 -10.71 15.87
CA GLY A 95 7.29 -11.90 15.06
C GLY A 95 5.85 -12.43 15.07
N LYS A 96 5.70 -13.76 15.10
CA LYS A 96 4.39 -14.43 15.00
C LYS A 96 3.75 -14.61 16.37
N HIS A 97 2.57 -14.02 16.57
CA HIS A 97 1.84 -14.09 17.84
C HIS A 97 0.31 -14.09 17.63
N SER A 98 -0.46 -14.85 18.41
CA SER A 98 -1.91 -15.06 18.18
C SER A 98 -2.78 -13.79 18.23
N HIS A 99 -2.32 -12.74 18.91
CA HIS A 99 -3.06 -11.49 19.12
C HIS A 99 -2.40 -10.26 18.49
N ILE A 100 -1.30 -10.43 17.76
CA ILE A 100 -0.54 -9.33 17.17
C ILE A 100 -0.38 -9.62 15.67
N PRO A 101 -0.63 -8.65 14.78
CA PRO A 101 -0.42 -8.85 13.35
C PRO A 101 1.04 -9.22 13.04
N GLU A 102 1.23 -10.23 12.21
CA GLU A 102 2.55 -10.64 11.72
C GLU A 102 2.97 -9.71 10.56
N LEU A 103 4.16 -9.09 10.65
CA LEU A 103 4.70 -8.32 9.54
C LEU A 103 5.08 -9.24 8.37
N LEU A 104 4.53 -8.98 7.19
CA LEU A 104 4.86 -9.69 5.95
C LEU A 104 5.95 -8.97 5.15
N ALA A 105 5.89 -7.63 5.09
CA ALA A 105 6.88 -6.81 4.40
C ALA A 105 6.74 -5.32 4.74
N TYR A 106 7.87 -4.62 4.76
CA TYR A 106 7.91 -3.16 4.65
C TYR A 106 8.44 -2.77 3.27
N ILE A 107 7.63 -2.03 2.50
CA ILE A 107 7.89 -1.74 1.08
C ILE A 107 8.02 -0.24 0.87
N THR A 108 9.10 0.16 0.21
CA THR A 108 9.27 1.50 -0.34
C THR A 108 9.36 1.41 -1.86
N ILE A 109 8.52 2.16 -2.57
CA ILE A 109 8.57 2.28 -4.04
C ILE A 109 8.70 3.74 -4.43
N LEU A 110 9.34 3.99 -5.57
CA LEU A 110 9.28 5.31 -6.19
C LEU A 110 7.87 5.56 -6.70
N GLY A 111 7.37 6.76 -6.41
CA GLY A 111 6.19 7.28 -7.07
C GLY A 111 6.43 7.30 -8.57
N HIS A 112 5.45 6.88 -9.34
CA HIS A 112 5.56 6.85 -10.78
C HIS A 112 4.20 7.16 -11.41
N LEU A 113 4.25 7.68 -12.62
CA LEU A 113 3.10 7.81 -13.50
C LEU A 113 3.27 6.84 -14.67
N TRP A 114 2.21 6.12 -14.99
CA TRP A 114 2.21 5.26 -16.17
C TRP A 114 1.89 6.10 -17.41
N ASP A 115 2.89 6.26 -18.28
CA ASP A 115 2.71 6.91 -19.58
C ASP A 115 2.08 5.91 -20.57
N ARG A 116 0.77 6.06 -20.81
CA ARG A 116 0.03 5.20 -21.74
C ARG A 116 0.53 5.28 -23.18
N ASN A 117 1.04 6.43 -23.61
CA ASN A 117 1.52 6.62 -24.99
C ASN A 117 2.87 5.92 -25.18
N ARG A 118 3.76 6.02 -24.20
CA ARG A 118 5.12 5.43 -24.28
C ARG A 118 5.22 4.04 -23.64
N ARG A 119 4.13 3.52 -23.06
CA ARG A 119 4.05 2.24 -22.33
C ARG A 119 5.20 2.07 -21.33
N ARG A 120 5.45 3.09 -20.52
CA ARG A 120 6.55 3.09 -19.53
C ARG A 120 6.20 3.87 -18.28
N ASN A 121 6.92 3.58 -17.20
CA ASN A 121 6.89 4.37 -15.97
C ASN A 121 7.72 5.65 -16.13
N LEU A 122 7.13 6.78 -15.71
CA LEU A 122 7.82 8.03 -15.44
C LEU A 122 7.96 8.15 -13.93
N TYR A 123 9.18 7.97 -13.41
CA TYR A 123 9.44 8.06 -11.98
C TYR A 123 9.40 9.52 -11.50
N LEU A 124 8.75 9.72 -10.37
CA LEU A 124 8.63 10.98 -9.66
C LEU A 124 9.69 11.06 -8.55
N ASN A 125 10.06 12.26 -8.14
CA ASN A 125 10.88 12.51 -6.94
C ASN A 125 10.05 12.36 -5.65
N ARG A 126 9.23 11.31 -5.56
CA ARG A 126 8.41 10.97 -4.40
C ARG A 126 8.56 9.49 -4.11
N THR A 127 8.42 9.09 -2.85
CA THR A 127 8.41 7.69 -2.43
C THR A 127 7.09 7.36 -1.76
N TYR A 128 6.57 6.18 -2.06
CA TYR A 128 5.40 5.62 -1.39
C TYR A 128 5.85 4.46 -0.52
N ARG A 129 5.27 4.42 0.69
CA ARG A 129 5.63 3.44 1.72
C ARG A 129 4.41 2.64 2.14
N TYR A 130 4.61 1.34 2.29
CA TYR A 130 3.57 0.39 2.62
C TYR A 130 4.10 -0.61 3.65
N CYS A 131 3.24 -0.95 4.61
CA CYS A 131 3.49 -2.02 5.57
C CYS A 131 2.44 -3.11 5.32
N LEU A 132 2.88 -4.33 5.06
CA LEU A 132 1.99 -5.49 4.90
C LEU A 132 2.03 -6.36 6.14
N PHE A 133 0.86 -6.80 6.56
CA PHE A 133 0.74 -7.70 7.70
C PHE A 133 -0.42 -8.68 7.55
N HIS A 134 -0.34 -9.78 8.29
CA HIS A 134 -1.39 -10.78 8.41
C HIS A 134 -2.04 -10.68 9.79
N CYS A 135 -3.37 -10.69 9.84
CA CYS A 135 -4.12 -10.77 11.09
C CYS A 135 -4.61 -12.21 11.28
N HIS A 136 -4.46 -12.73 12.49
CA HIS A 136 -4.94 -14.06 12.90
C HIS A 136 -6.43 -14.05 13.28
#